data_AF-A0A518J142-F1
#
_entry.id   AF-A0A518J142-F1
#
_cell.length_a   1.000
_cell.length_b   1.000
_cell.length_c   1.000
_cell.angle_alpha   90.00
_cell.angle_beta   90.00
_cell.angle_gamma   90.00
#
_symmetry.space_group_name_H-M   'P 1'
#
loop_
_entity.id
_entity.type
_entity.pdbx_description
1 polymer ?
#
loop_
_entity_poly.entity_id
_entity_poly.type
_entity_poly.pdbx_seq_one_letter_code
_entity_poly.pdbx_strand_id
1 'polypeptide(L)'
;MQCNRVALAAVLELLINRRDRLIAGVRRPKPIVHTPIVHAEITFLREHEGGRKFLPIMGIEAKYRPHLVIQDRTVRKSVIESDGLIRESYLGVQFNNEIKEFESVSGEWTRRYELSLMYHSRVDYSAVLPRATFTVREGGKIVGHGIVLKRFQPDTEKDGEPGDARESPS
;
A
#
# COMPACT_ATOMS: atom_id res chain seq x y z
N MET A 1 -44.52 59.01 -1.28
CA MET A 1 -43.21 58.85 -0.61
C MET A 1 -42.91 57.37 -0.51
N GLN A 2 -42.22 56.84 -1.52
CA GLN A 2 -41.81 55.45 -1.65
C GLN A 2 -40.36 55.37 -1.15
N CYS A 3 -40.11 54.82 0.04
CA CYS A 3 -38.75 54.54 0.47
C CYS A 3 -38.77 53.44 1.55
N ASN A 4 -37.81 52.52 1.47
CA ASN A 4 -37.45 51.53 2.51
C ASN A 4 -38.26 50.22 2.63
N ARG A 5 -38.50 49.49 1.54
CA ARG A 5 -38.78 48.03 1.64
C ARG A 5 -37.84 47.10 0.89
N VAL A 6 -36.95 47.64 0.04
CA VAL A 6 -36.03 46.81 -0.77
C VAL A 6 -34.72 46.49 -0.04
N ALA A 7 -34.34 47.26 0.99
CA ALA A 7 -33.06 47.08 1.68
C ALA A 7 -33.04 45.89 2.68
N LEU A 8 -34.18 45.43 3.19
CA LEU A 8 -34.21 44.38 4.22
C LEU A 8 -34.07 42.96 3.63
N ALA A 9 -34.57 42.73 2.41
CA ALA A 9 -34.47 41.43 1.73
C ALA A 9 -33.03 41.11 1.30
N ALA A 10 -32.28 42.13 0.85
CA ALA A 10 -30.89 41.96 0.43
C ALA A 10 -29.94 41.62 1.59
N VAL A 11 -30.21 42.12 2.80
CA VAL A 11 -29.40 41.83 4.00
C VAL A 11 -29.67 40.42 4.52
N LEU A 12 -30.91 39.91 4.40
CA LEU A 12 -31.24 38.55 4.81
C LEU A 12 -30.66 37.50 3.86
N GLU A 13 -30.69 37.71 2.54
CA GLU A 13 -30.03 36.82 1.57
C GLU A 13 -28.50 36.82 1.71
N LEU A 14 -27.89 37.97 2.03
CA LEU A 14 -26.44 38.05 2.26
C LEU A 14 -26.01 37.30 3.54
N LEU A 15 -26.89 37.18 4.53
CA LEU A 15 -26.64 36.43 5.77
C LEU A 15 -26.89 34.93 5.62
N ILE A 16 -27.87 34.51 4.80
CA ILE A 16 -28.09 33.10 4.46
C ILE A 16 -26.93 32.57 3.60
N ASN A 17 -26.47 33.32 2.59
CA ASN A 17 -25.32 32.95 1.75
C ASN A 17 -23.95 32.96 2.48
N ARG A 18 -23.85 33.58 3.66
CA ARG A 18 -22.63 33.54 4.50
C ARG A 18 -22.54 32.29 5.37
N ARG A 19 -23.66 31.61 5.65
CA ARG A 19 -23.64 30.35 6.41
C ARG A 19 -23.12 29.18 5.58
N ASP A 20 -23.43 29.13 4.30
CA ASP A 20 -22.96 28.05 3.41
C ASP A 20 -21.47 28.15 3.08
N ARG A 21 -20.87 29.34 3.13
CA ARG A 21 -19.43 29.53 2.90
C ARG A 21 -18.54 29.27 4.12
N LEU A 22 -19.11 29.12 5.32
CA LEU A 22 -18.35 28.78 6.53
C LEU A 22 -18.12 27.27 6.69
N ILE A 23 -18.77 26.42 5.88
CA ILE A 23 -18.51 24.96 5.83
C ILE A 23 -17.61 24.58 4.63
N ALA A 24 -17.06 25.55 3.90
CA ALA A 24 -16.09 25.28 2.82
C ALA A 24 -14.64 25.08 3.33
N GLY A 25 -14.40 25.29 4.64
CA GLY A 25 -13.06 25.25 5.25
C GLY A 25 -12.80 24.06 6.18
N VAL A 26 -13.79 23.20 6.43
CA VAL A 26 -13.56 21.96 7.18
C VAL A 26 -12.79 21.03 6.26
N ARG A 27 -11.46 20.99 6.41
CA ARG A 27 -10.64 19.93 5.80
C ARG A 27 -11.29 18.61 6.21
N ARG A 28 -11.90 17.91 5.25
CA ARG A 28 -12.32 16.53 5.49
C ARG A 28 -11.10 15.80 6.03
N PRO A 29 -11.19 15.12 7.20
CA PRO A 29 -10.08 14.32 7.67
C PRO A 29 -9.68 13.40 6.53
N LYS A 30 -8.40 13.44 6.16
CA LYS A 30 -7.87 12.55 5.14
C LYS A 30 -8.17 11.13 5.64
N PRO A 31 -8.89 10.29 4.90
CA PRO A 31 -9.21 8.94 5.36
C PRO A 31 -7.90 8.25 5.76
N ILE A 32 -7.92 7.62 6.92
CA ILE A 32 -6.78 6.83 7.42
C ILE A 32 -6.74 5.59 6.52
N VAL A 33 -5.99 5.67 5.43
CA VAL A 33 -5.79 4.52 4.55
C VAL A 33 -4.83 3.59 5.27
N HIS A 34 -5.37 2.54 5.88
CA HIS A 34 -4.56 1.45 6.40
C HIS A 34 -3.84 0.77 5.22
N THR A 35 -2.52 0.62 5.31
CA THR A 35 -1.75 -0.06 4.27
C THR A 35 -2.05 -1.57 4.34
N PRO A 36 -2.43 -2.23 3.23
CA PRO A 36 -2.64 -3.66 3.24
C PRO A 36 -1.37 -4.40 3.65
N ILE A 37 -1.57 -5.48 4.41
CA ILE A 37 -0.51 -6.31 4.96
C ILE A 37 -0.52 -7.67 4.28
N VAL A 38 0.67 -8.19 4.00
CA VAL A 38 0.89 -9.50 3.40
C VAL A 38 1.77 -10.33 4.33
N HIS A 39 1.32 -11.54 4.65
CA HIS A 39 2.16 -12.54 5.28
C HIS A 39 2.75 -13.43 4.18
N ALA A 40 4.06 -13.60 4.18
CA ALA A 40 4.76 -14.41 3.20
C ALA A 40 5.83 -15.29 3.85
N GLU A 41 6.13 -16.42 3.22
CA GLU A 41 7.35 -17.18 3.50
C GLU A 41 8.40 -16.79 2.44
N ILE A 42 9.58 -16.39 2.89
CA ILE A 42 10.63 -15.87 2.02
C ILE A 42 11.94 -16.56 2.35
N THR A 43 12.60 -17.03 1.31
CA THR A 43 13.98 -17.53 1.32
C THR A 43 14.88 -16.48 0.71
N PHE A 44 15.86 -15.98 1.46
CA PHE A 44 16.95 -15.19 0.90
C PHE A 44 18.00 -16.11 0.28
N LEU A 45 18.47 -15.75 -0.92
CA LEU A 45 19.48 -16.49 -1.65
C LEU A 45 20.85 -16.35 -0.97
N ARG A 46 21.72 -17.34 -1.16
CA ARG A 46 23.12 -17.28 -0.72
C ARG A 46 23.91 -16.34 -1.61
N GLU A 47 25.04 -15.83 -1.12
CA GLU A 47 25.88 -14.88 -1.88
C GLU A 47 26.27 -15.39 -3.28
N HIS A 48 26.68 -16.66 -3.40
CA HIS A 48 27.07 -17.28 -4.69
C HIS A 48 25.89 -17.51 -5.64
N GLU A 49 24.66 -17.48 -5.15
CA GLU A 49 23.44 -17.56 -5.96
C GLU A 49 22.95 -16.17 -6.40
N GLY A 50 23.69 -15.12 -6.07
CA GLY A 50 23.27 -13.74 -6.29
C GLY A 50 22.51 -13.15 -5.09
N GLY A 51 22.60 -13.73 -3.90
CA GLY A 51 22.04 -13.16 -2.68
C GLY A 51 22.86 -12.02 -2.10
N ARG A 52 22.61 -11.75 -0.81
CA ARG A 52 23.39 -10.84 0.03
C ARG A 52 24.38 -11.64 0.88
N LYS A 53 25.52 -11.03 1.22
CA LYS A 53 26.46 -11.59 2.21
C LYS A 53 25.91 -11.56 3.64
N PHE A 54 25.14 -10.51 3.94
CA PHE A 54 24.47 -10.30 5.22
C PHE A 54 22.99 -10.03 4.98
N LEU A 55 22.14 -10.53 5.88
CA LEU A 55 20.72 -10.20 5.84
C LEU A 55 20.51 -8.68 5.90
N PRO A 56 19.45 -8.16 5.28
CA PRO A 56 19.10 -6.77 5.45
C PRO A 56 18.71 -6.53 6.92
N ILE A 57 19.27 -5.48 7.50
CA ILE A 57 18.84 -5.02 8.83
C ILE A 57 17.39 -4.54 8.70
N MET A 58 16.53 -5.03 9.58
CA MET A 58 15.13 -4.65 9.64
C MET A 58 14.81 -4.26 11.07
N GLY A 59 14.33 -3.04 11.30
CA GLY A 59 14.00 -2.57 12.63
C GLY A 59 13.43 -1.16 12.62
N ILE A 60 13.24 -0.61 13.82
CA ILE A 60 12.65 0.71 14.03
C ILE A 60 13.41 1.80 13.25
N GLU A 61 14.74 1.72 13.22
CA GLU A 61 15.62 2.72 12.59
C GLU A 61 15.97 2.41 11.12
N ALA A 62 15.83 1.15 10.69
CA ALA A 62 16.22 0.70 9.36
C ALA A 62 15.10 -0.11 8.71
N LYS A 63 14.53 0.43 7.63
CA LYS A 63 13.42 -0.20 6.90
C LYS A 63 13.94 -0.83 5.62
N TYR A 64 13.84 -2.15 5.53
CA TYR A 64 14.12 -2.86 4.29
C TYR A 64 12.94 -2.74 3.32
N ARG A 65 13.18 -2.16 2.14
CA ARG A 65 12.15 -1.79 1.16
C ARG A 65 12.46 -2.28 -0.26
N PRO A 66 12.45 -3.60 -0.50
CA PRO A 66 12.69 -4.15 -1.83
C PRO A 66 11.44 -4.06 -2.71
N HIS A 67 11.54 -4.63 -3.91
CA HIS A 67 10.38 -4.91 -4.77
C HIS A 67 10.10 -6.41 -4.81
N LEU A 68 8.83 -6.77 -4.98
CA LEU A 68 8.41 -8.11 -5.37
C LEU A 68 8.12 -8.13 -6.87
N VAL A 69 8.44 -9.24 -7.53
CA VAL A 69 7.95 -9.55 -8.88
C VAL A 69 7.20 -10.88 -8.78
N ILE A 70 5.91 -10.89 -9.14
CA ILE A 70 5.08 -12.09 -9.11
C ILE A 70 5.48 -12.99 -10.28
N GLN A 71 6.12 -14.11 -9.97
CA GLN A 71 6.65 -15.06 -10.94
C GLN A 71 7.05 -16.37 -10.25
N ASP A 72 7.49 -17.35 -11.03
CA ASP A 72 7.96 -18.63 -10.51
C ASP A 72 9.22 -18.47 -9.63
N ARG A 73 9.26 -19.22 -8.52
CA ARG A 73 10.36 -19.16 -7.54
C ARG A 73 11.68 -19.72 -8.05
N THR A 74 11.72 -20.38 -9.20
CA THR A 74 12.94 -20.93 -9.82
C THR A 74 13.67 -19.91 -10.70
N VAL A 75 13.05 -18.77 -11.00
CA VAL A 75 13.69 -17.70 -11.78
C VAL A 75 14.87 -17.11 -10.98
N ARG A 76 16.04 -17.01 -11.61
CA ARG A 76 17.28 -16.49 -11.03
C ARG A 76 17.87 -15.28 -11.76
N LYS A 77 17.25 -14.85 -12.86
CA LYS A 77 17.66 -13.69 -13.66
C LYS A 77 16.43 -12.88 -14.05
N SER A 78 16.58 -11.55 -14.13
CA SER A 78 15.53 -10.71 -14.73
C SER A 78 15.32 -11.09 -16.18
N VAL A 79 14.06 -11.06 -16.61
CA VAL A 79 13.72 -11.15 -18.02
C VAL A 79 13.90 -9.75 -18.63
N ILE A 80 14.92 -9.61 -19.45
CA ILE A 80 15.11 -8.45 -20.32
C ILE A 80 14.68 -8.89 -21.71
N GLU A 81 13.75 -8.16 -22.32
CA GLU A 81 13.29 -8.49 -23.66
C GLU A 81 14.34 -8.13 -24.73
N SER A 82 14.15 -8.59 -25.96
CA SER A 82 15.10 -8.37 -27.06
C SER A 82 15.30 -6.89 -27.42
N ASP A 83 14.35 -6.03 -27.05
CA ASP A 83 14.42 -4.58 -27.20
C ASP A 83 15.18 -3.88 -26.04
N GLY A 84 15.67 -4.65 -25.07
CA GLY A 84 16.36 -4.15 -23.88
C GLY A 84 15.43 -3.62 -22.78
N LEU A 85 14.11 -3.73 -22.94
CA LEU A 85 13.15 -3.24 -21.96
C LEU A 85 12.84 -4.31 -20.89
N ILE A 86 12.65 -3.83 -19.66
CA ILE A 86 12.19 -4.66 -18.54
C ILE A 86 10.67 -4.51 -18.45
N ARG A 87 9.93 -5.61 -18.65
CA ARG A 87 8.46 -5.63 -18.57
C ARG A 87 7.91 -6.26 -17.30
N GLU A 88 8.78 -6.69 -16.40
CA GLU A 88 8.40 -7.22 -15.10
C GLU A 88 7.71 -6.12 -14.26
N SER A 89 6.65 -6.48 -13.52
CA SER A 89 5.97 -5.54 -12.61
C SER A 89 6.64 -5.55 -11.24
N TYR A 90 7.31 -4.44 -10.90
CA TYR A 90 8.02 -4.27 -9.62
C TYR A 90 7.10 -3.69 -8.56
N LEU A 91 6.67 -4.54 -7.63
CA LEU A 91 5.74 -4.19 -6.57
C LEU A 91 6.51 -3.80 -5.31
N GLY A 92 6.62 -2.50 -5.02
CA GLY A 92 7.34 -2.01 -3.84
C GLY A 92 6.68 -2.47 -2.53
N VAL A 93 7.48 -3.03 -1.62
CA VAL A 93 7.04 -3.51 -0.30
C VAL A 93 7.99 -3.04 0.80
N GLN A 94 7.50 -3.00 2.03
CA GLN A 94 8.33 -2.79 3.22
C GLN A 94 8.21 -3.99 4.14
N PHE A 95 9.35 -4.50 4.62
CA PHE A 95 9.36 -5.52 5.66
C PHE A 95 9.09 -4.88 7.03
N ASN A 96 8.18 -5.48 7.79
CA ASN A 96 7.77 -4.98 9.10
C ASN A 96 8.41 -5.75 10.28
N ASN A 97 8.98 -6.94 10.03
CA ASN A 97 9.63 -7.73 11.07
C ASN A 97 10.97 -7.11 11.50
N GLU A 98 11.39 -7.40 12.72
CA GLU A 98 12.70 -7.01 13.22
C GLU A 98 13.74 -8.11 12.96
N ILE A 99 14.83 -7.76 12.28
CA ILE A 99 16.11 -8.48 12.26
C ILE A 99 17.15 -7.49 12.80
N LYS A 100 17.48 -7.67 14.09
CA LYS A 100 18.28 -6.70 14.86
C LYS A 100 19.78 -6.84 14.66
N GLU A 101 20.25 -7.95 14.11
CA GLU A 101 21.67 -8.26 14.03
C GLU A 101 22.10 -8.64 12.62
N PHE A 102 23.39 -8.44 12.32
CA PHE A 102 24.04 -8.91 11.10
C PHE A 102 24.17 -10.43 11.14
N GLU A 103 23.07 -11.13 10.90
CA GLU A 103 23.09 -12.57 10.69
C GLU A 103 23.75 -12.84 9.33
N SER A 104 24.92 -13.51 9.38
CA SER A 104 25.56 -14.03 8.17
C SER A 104 24.69 -15.14 7.59
N VAL A 105 24.44 -15.07 6.29
CA VAL A 105 23.66 -16.08 5.56
C VAL A 105 24.61 -17.23 5.21
N SER A 106 24.92 -18.09 6.18
CA SER A 106 25.77 -19.28 5.96
C SER A 106 25.03 -20.42 5.24
N GLY A 107 23.71 -20.34 5.14
CA GLY A 107 22.85 -21.34 4.50
C GLY A 107 21.59 -20.72 3.89
N GLU A 108 20.64 -21.58 3.48
CA GLU A 108 19.32 -21.07 3.07
C GLU A 108 18.62 -20.42 4.26
N TRP A 109 18.19 -19.17 4.07
CA TRP A 109 17.50 -18.43 5.11
C TRP A 109 16.03 -18.27 4.77
N THR A 110 15.20 -19.19 5.26
CA THR A 110 13.75 -19.17 5.05
C THR A 110 13.03 -18.77 6.33
N ARG A 111 12.24 -17.70 6.29
CA ARG A 111 11.40 -17.25 7.42
C ARG A 111 10.06 -16.69 6.94
N ARG A 112 9.14 -16.56 7.89
CA ARG A 112 7.87 -15.85 7.67
C ARG A 112 8.04 -14.36 7.95
N TYR A 113 7.50 -13.56 7.04
CA TYR A 113 7.58 -12.10 7.08
C TYR A 113 6.20 -11.47 6.92
N GLU A 114 6.05 -10.31 7.53
CA GLU A 114 4.96 -9.37 7.36
C GLU A 114 5.45 -8.21 6.48
N LEU A 115 4.72 -7.94 5.41
CA LEU A 115 5.05 -6.94 4.41
C LEU A 115 3.93 -5.92 4.28
N SER A 116 4.29 -4.64 4.23
CA SER A 116 3.37 -3.54 3.87
C SER A 116 3.44 -3.24 2.37
N LEU A 117 2.28 -3.13 1.71
CA LEU A 117 2.18 -2.71 0.30
C LEU A 117 2.29 -1.19 0.15
N MET A 118 3.53 -0.68 0.06
CA MET A 118 3.86 0.73 0.23
C MET A 118 3.08 1.72 -0.64
N TYR A 119 2.75 1.35 -1.87
CA TYR A 119 2.10 2.22 -2.84
C TYR A 119 0.63 1.83 -3.08
N HIS A 120 0.00 1.20 -2.09
CA HIS A 120 -1.42 0.89 -2.14
C HIS A 120 -2.24 2.14 -2.50
N SER A 121 -3.34 1.94 -3.24
CA SER A 121 -4.14 2.93 -3.97
C SER A 121 -3.56 3.48 -5.27
N ARG A 122 -2.24 3.36 -5.51
CA ARG A 122 -1.59 3.91 -6.73
C ARG A 122 -0.99 2.84 -7.64
N VAL A 123 -0.59 1.71 -7.05
CA VAL A 123 -0.05 0.55 -7.76
C VAL A 123 -1.06 -0.58 -7.67
N ASP A 124 -1.23 -1.30 -8.77
CA ASP A 124 -2.04 -2.50 -8.79
C ASP A 124 -1.28 -3.67 -8.12
N TYR A 125 -1.77 -4.08 -6.96
CA TYR A 125 -1.28 -5.26 -6.24
C TYR A 125 -2.25 -6.45 -6.39
N SER A 126 -3.15 -6.45 -7.37
CA SER A 126 -4.12 -7.53 -7.61
C SER A 126 -3.48 -8.91 -7.68
N ALA A 127 -2.26 -9.01 -8.24
CA ALA A 127 -1.50 -10.25 -8.36
C ALA A 127 -0.90 -10.78 -7.04
N VAL A 128 -0.87 -9.98 -5.97
CA VAL A 128 -0.38 -10.41 -4.64
C VAL A 128 -1.51 -11.14 -3.90
N LEU A 129 -1.78 -12.38 -4.31
CA LEU A 129 -2.82 -13.24 -3.75
C LEU A 129 -2.22 -14.38 -2.94
N PRO A 130 -2.95 -14.98 -1.98
CA PRO A 130 -2.54 -16.22 -1.34
C PRO A 130 -2.08 -17.26 -2.36
N ARG A 131 -0.97 -17.94 -2.05
CA ARG A 131 -0.27 -18.92 -2.90
C ARG A 131 0.47 -18.36 -4.11
N ALA A 132 0.39 -17.06 -4.40
CA ALA A 132 1.22 -16.45 -5.43
C ALA A 132 2.70 -16.59 -5.05
N THR A 133 3.52 -17.07 -5.99
CA THR A 133 4.97 -17.10 -5.83
C THR A 133 5.58 -15.80 -6.36
N PHE A 134 6.75 -15.46 -5.84
CA PHE A 134 7.43 -14.25 -6.24
C PHE A 134 8.94 -14.34 -6.04
N THR A 135 9.64 -13.38 -6.64
CA THR A 135 11.05 -13.08 -6.34
C THR A 135 11.18 -11.74 -5.65
N VAL A 136 12.15 -11.62 -4.74
CA VAL A 136 12.53 -10.38 -4.05
C VAL A 136 13.65 -9.71 -4.83
N ARG A 137 13.49 -8.42 -5.14
CA ARG A 137 14.38 -7.64 -6.01
C ARG A 137 15.00 -6.45 -5.30
N GLU A 138 16.29 -6.25 -5.54
CA GLU A 138 17.05 -5.04 -5.20
C GLU A 138 17.64 -4.47 -6.48
N GLY A 139 17.04 -3.38 -6.99
CA GLY A 139 17.28 -2.97 -8.37
C GLY A 139 16.93 -4.11 -9.34
N GLY A 140 17.84 -4.44 -10.25
CA GLY A 140 17.68 -5.59 -11.18
C GLY A 140 18.08 -6.96 -10.59
N LYS A 141 18.59 -7.02 -9.35
CA LYS A 141 19.14 -8.26 -8.78
C LYS A 141 18.07 -9.06 -8.03
N ILE A 142 18.02 -10.38 -8.23
CA ILE A 142 17.21 -11.30 -7.41
C ILE A 142 17.99 -11.63 -6.14
N VAL A 143 17.43 -11.30 -4.99
CA VAL A 143 18.08 -11.56 -3.68
C VAL A 143 17.33 -12.58 -2.84
N GLY A 144 16.14 -12.99 -3.27
CA GLY A 144 15.31 -13.96 -2.58
C GLY A 144 14.10 -14.39 -3.40
N HIS A 145 13.35 -15.35 -2.90
CA HIS A 145 12.07 -15.77 -3.46
C HIS A 145 11.11 -16.18 -2.35
N GLY A 146 9.82 -16.25 -2.65
CA GLY A 146 8.84 -16.61 -1.63
C GLY A 146 7.49 -16.99 -2.18
N ILE A 147 6.59 -17.23 -1.25
CA ILE A 147 5.18 -17.50 -1.49
C ILE A 147 4.34 -16.66 -0.53
N VAL A 148 3.26 -16.07 -1.07
CA VAL A 148 2.28 -15.35 -0.28
C VAL A 148 1.46 -16.36 0.51
N LEU A 149 1.42 -16.21 1.84
CA LEU A 149 0.63 -17.06 2.72
C LEU A 149 -0.77 -16.49 2.91
N LYS A 150 -0.86 -15.20 3.23
CA LYS A 150 -2.12 -14.48 3.49
C LYS A 150 -2.00 -13.02 3.08
N ARG A 151 -3.12 -12.40 2.75
CA ARG A 151 -3.24 -10.96 2.51
C ARG A 151 -4.41 -10.41 3.29
N PHE A 152 -4.17 -9.31 3.99
CA PHE A 152 -5.16 -8.57 4.75
C PHE A 152 -5.42 -7.25 4.02
N GLN A 153 -6.67 -7.03 3.63
CA GLN A 153 -7.09 -5.71 3.16
C GLN A 153 -7.39 -4.84 4.37
N PRO A 154 -7.10 -3.54 4.31
CA PRO A 154 -7.65 -2.62 5.28
C PRO A 154 -9.18 -2.72 5.23
N ASP A 155 -9.83 -2.70 6.39
CA ASP A 155 -11.27 -2.54 6.42
C ASP A 155 -11.58 -1.21 5.74
N THR A 156 -12.09 -1.28 4.50
CA THR A 156 -12.74 -0.12 3.91
C THR A 156 -13.96 0.08 4.79
N GLU A 157 -13.90 1.06 5.69
CA GLU A 157 -15.11 1.62 6.30
C GLU A 157 -16.07 1.85 5.15
N LYS A 158 -17.10 1.00 5.06
CA LYS A 158 -18.23 1.28 4.20
C LYS A 158 -18.87 2.49 4.85
N ASP A 159 -18.50 3.68 4.37
CA ASP A 159 -19.21 4.91 4.65
C ASP A 159 -20.69 4.58 4.57
N GLY A 160 -21.36 4.61 5.72
CA GLY A 160 -22.73 4.15 5.84
C GLY A 160 -23.56 4.81 4.76
N GLU A 161 -24.15 4.00 3.87
CA GLU A 161 -25.23 4.50 3.05
C GLU A 161 -26.25 5.13 4.02
N PRO A 162 -26.64 6.40 3.81
CA PRO A 162 -27.68 7.00 4.63
C PRO A 162 -28.91 6.12 4.45
N GLY A 163 -29.30 5.43 5.53
CA GLY A 163 -30.49 4.60 5.55
C GLY A 163 -31.65 5.43 5.03
N ASP A 164 -32.21 5.02 3.90
CA ASP A 164 -33.38 5.63 3.28
C ASP A 164 -34.52 5.51 4.30
N ALA A 165 -34.69 6.55 5.10
CA ALA A 165 -35.76 6.71 6.07
C ALA A 165 -37.05 6.95 5.28
N ARG A 166 -37.58 5.89 4.65
CA ARG A 166 -38.95 5.90 4.17
C ARG A 166 -39.85 5.68 5.36
N GLU A 167 -40.31 6.80 5.90
CA GLU A 167 -41.52 6.89 6.70
C GLU A 167 -42.62 6.03 6.07
N SER A 168 -43.16 5.10 6.86
CA SER A 168 -44.39 4.41 6.51
C SER A 168 -45.54 5.37 6.81
N PRO A 169 -46.37 5.76 5.82
CA PRO A 169 -47.63 6.41 6.10
C PRO A 169 -48.60 5.42 6.75
N SER A 170 -49.45 6.00 7.60
CA SER A 170 -50.35 5.42 8.60
C SER A 170 -51.27 4.30 8.16
#